data_AF-A0A2M7KIT4-F1
#
_entry.id   AF-A0A2M7KIT4-F1
#
_cell.length_a   1.000
_cell.length_b   1.000
_cell.length_c   1.000
_cell.angle_alpha   90.00
_cell.angle_beta   90.00
_cell.angle_gamma   90.00
#
_symmetry.space_group_name_H-M   'P 1'
#
loop_
_entity.id
_entity.type
_entity.pdbx_description
1 polymer ?
#
loop_
_entity_poly.entity_id
_entity_poly.type
_entity_poly.pdbx_seq_one_letter_code
_entity_poly.pdbx_strand_id
1 'polypeptide(L)'
;MNLTDGTEIDRVYAPDTTNFVPVFLDGSKHRGKEVYLQAVDDADQPTFSMLCLDEVRTADLPADFAKPVTPPTACDPKRSLRLEDEHCLVEVSRANGSITRIRDKEAGLELLLEPRLAGSFRFALPLPGKEPWQTIEANWIRGADQKLTAHRLRGGKLALRWEGPLNNYLGQPDDLSATMAIELREGGALFTLAVENATEYAVGETYFPVLGGLQGLGATHGQLKATERVRPLAPQPSTPGTVSPPSFTAAAIFKVFNNMSPFGDQGPEQFYAYPEKQPQPWVGFHASKPDRSVLIGARAPADRSLFIRLELVPASSGTTRDDGNWPRPSELKGQPVGVELSFVDAKGGPAGKPYHAAPAFLRFLKGGGPEMQNEYATWAPGSGTQGLAERRQP
;
A
#
# COMPACT_ATOMS: atom_id res chain seq x y z
N MET A 1 -2.38 14.74 -24.55
CA MET A 1 -1.85 15.97 -25.21
C MET A 1 -1.00 15.53 -26.36
N ASN A 2 -1.27 16.04 -27.56
CA ASN A 2 -0.67 15.56 -28.79
C ASN A 2 -0.03 16.70 -29.58
N LEU A 3 1.01 16.39 -30.37
CA LEU A 3 1.51 17.27 -31.42
C LEU A 3 0.55 17.28 -32.62
N THR A 4 0.74 18.23 -33.53
CA THR A 4 0.01 18.34 -34.81
C THR A 4 0.09 17.07 -35.67
N ASP A 5 1.16 16.28 -35.52
CA ASP A 5 1.37 15.02 -36.24
C ASP A 5 0.70 13.80 -35.56
N GLY A 6 -0.02 14.02 -34.46
CA GLY A 6 -0.69 12.96 -33.69
C GLY A 6 0.17 12.28 -32.64
N THR A 7 1.44 12.65 -32.49
CA THR A 7 2.33 12.08 -31.46
C THR A 7 1.84 12.49 -30.06
N GLU A 8 1.55 11.50 -29.20
CA GLU A 8 1.21 11.75 -27.79
C GLU A 8 2.45 12.18 -27.00
N ILE A 9 2.37 13.38 -26.41
CA ILE A 9 3.43 13.99 -25.61
C ILE A 9 3.28 13.62 -24.14
N ASP A 10 2.05 13.70 -23.64
CA ASP A 10 1.72 13.41 -22.26
C ASP A 10 0.24 13.04 -22.11
N ARG A 11 -0.07 12.26 -21.08
CA ARG A 11 -1.40 11.75 -20.78
C ARG A 11 -1.66 11.83 -19.27
N VAL A 12 -2.89 12.20 -18.94
CA VAL A 12 -3.42 12.11 -17.58
C VAL A 12 -4.77 11.42 -17.66
N TYR A 13 -5.04 10.50 -16.75
CA TYR A 13 -6.36 9.90 -16.62
C TYR A 13 -7.29 10.82 -15.83
N ALA A 14 -8.57 10.85 -16.23
CA ALA A 14 -9.58 11.59 -15.51
C ALA A 14 -9.62 11.09 -14.05
N PRO A 15 -9.56 11.99 -13.05
CA PRO A 15 -9.65 11.56 -11.68
C PRO A 15 -11.07 11.04 -11.43
N ASP A 16 -11.16 9.85 -10.83
CA ASP A 16 -12.42 9.21 -10.46
C ASP A 16 -13.10 10.01 -9.33
N THR A 17 -13.68 11.17 -9.64
CA THR A 17 -14.28 12.09 -8.67
C THR A 17 -15.25 13.06 -9.35
N THR A 18 -16.21 13.56 -8.57
CA THR A 18 -17.18 14.58 -8.98
C THR A 18 -16.69 16.01 -8.76
N ASN A 19 -15.48 16.19 -8.24
CA ASN A 19 -14.88 17.50 -8.00
C ASN A 19 -13.96 17.90 -9.15
N PHE A 20 -13.89 19.19 -9.47
CA PHE A 20 -12.84 19.70 -10.34
C PHE A 20 -11.48 19.52 -9.67
N VAL A 21 -10.55 18.89 -10.41
CA VAL A 21 -9.19 18.61 -9.94
C VAL A 21 -8.22 19.17 -10.98
N PRO A 22 -7.28 20.04 -10.58
CA PRO A 22 -6.24 20.49 -11.49
C PRO A 22 -5.37 19.33 -11.98
N VAL A 23 -5.19 19.24 -13.28
CA VAL A 23 -4.29 18.28 -13.93
C VAL A 23 -3.21 19.03 -14.70
N PHE A 24 -1.99 18.50 -14.71
CA PHE A 24 -0.86 19.07 -15.44
C PHE A 24 -0.47 18.09 -16.55
N LEU A 25 -0.33 18.61 -17.76
CA LEU A 25 0.24 17.90 -18.91
C LEU A 25 1.59 18.54 -19.23
N ASP A 26 2.67 17.77 -19.17
CA ASP A 26 4.04 18.24 -19.35
C ASP A 26 4.39 18.41 -20.85
N GLY A 27 4.15 19.63 -21.35
CA GLY A 27 4.57 20.04 -22.69
C GLY A 27 5.90 20.77 -22.72
N SER A 28 6.69 20.75 -21.63
CA SER A 28 7.85 21.62 -21.44
C SER A 28 8.90 21.50 -22.56
N LYS A 29 9.10 20.29 -23.10
CA LYS A 29 10.02 20.02 -24.22
C LYS A 29 9.50 20.47 -25.59
N HIS A 30 8.27 20.98 -25.64
CA HIS A 30 7.58 21.38 -26.87
C HIS A 30 7.10 22.84 -26.80
N ARG A 31 7.71 23.69 -25.95
CA ARG A 31 7.39 25.13 -25.90
C ARG A 31 7.49 25.77 -27.28
N GLY A 32 6.51 26.60 -27.61
CA GLY A 32 6.41 27.27 -28.91
C GLY A 32 5.85 26.40 -30.05
N LYS A 33 5.58 25.11 -29.80
CA LYS A 33 4.85 24.25 -30.73
C LYS A 33 3.36 24.28 -30.43
N GLU A 34 2.55 24.14 -31.48
CA GLU A 34 1.12 23.90 -31.33
C GLU A 34 0.88 22.48 -30.79
N VAL A 35 -0.05 22.37 -29.84
CA VAL A 35 -0.43 21.11 -29.21
C VAL A 35 -1.96 21.03 -29.11
N TYR A 36 -2.46 19.81 -29.12
CA TYR A 36 -3.89 19.51 -29.03
C TYR A 36 -4.17 18.78 -27.72
N LEU A 37 -5.18 19.23 -27.00
CA LEU A 37 -5.76 18.48 -25.90
C LEU A 37 -6.89 17.62 -26.46
N GLN A 38 -6.75 16.31 -26.26
CA GLN A 38 -7.74 15.34 -26.63
C GLN A 38 -8.33 14.76 -25.34
N ALA A 39 -9.62 15.00 -25.15
CA ALA A 39 -10.41 14.24 -24.20
C ALA A 39 -10.73 12.89 -24.83
N VAL A 40 -10.37 11.80 -24.16
CA VAL A 40 -10.67 10.44 -24.61
C VAL A 40 -11.60 9.82 -23.57
N ASP A 41 -12.79 9.45 -24.00
CA ASP A 41 -13.69 8.61 -23.20
C ASP A 41 -13.36 7.15 -23.52
N ASP A 42 -12.53 6.55 -22.66
CA ASP A 42 -12.17 5.14 -22.72
C ASP A 42 -13.12 4.28 -21.85
N ALA A 43 -14.35 4.73 -21.59
CA ALA A 43 -15.34 3.93 -20.88
C ALA A 43 -15.60 2.61 -21.62
N ASP A 44 -15.37 1.51 -20.93
CA ASP A 44 -15.62 0.15 -21.40
C ASP A 44 -17.09 -0.29 -21.20
N GLN A 45 -17.96 0.64 -20.78
CA GLN A 45 -19.36 0.40 -20.48
C GLN A 45 -20.31 1.23 -21.35
N PRO A 46 -21.57 0.79 -21.54
CA PRO A 46 -22.64 1.59 -22.13
C PRO A 46 -23.15 2.66 -21.15
N THR A 47 -22.22 3.36 -20.48
CA THR A 47 -22.50 4.50 -19.61
C THR A 47 -21.84 5.74 -20.21
N PHE A 48 -22.36 6.91 -19.86
CA PHE A 48 -21.75 8.16 -20.28
C PHE A 48 -20.69 8.55 -19.24
N SER A 49 -19.42 8.64 -19.64
CA SER A 49 -18.44 9.39 -18.85
C SER A 49 -18.72 10.87 -19.00
N MET A 50 -18.91 11.56 -17.88
CA MET A 50 -18.99 13.01 -17.90
C MET A 50 -17.58 13.56 -17.63
N LEU A 51 -16.89 13.95 -18.69
CA LEU A 51 -15.65 14.71 -18.57
C LEU A 51 -15.97 16.21 -18.68
N CYS A 52 -15.82 16.91 -17.57
CA CYS A 52 -15.94 18.37 -17.53
C CYS A 52 -14.56 19.01 -17.53
N LEU A 53 -14.29 19.87 -18.50
CA LEU A 53 -13.12 20.76 -18.52
C LEU A 53 -13.60 22.17 -18.20
N ASP A 54 -13.08 22.74 -17.13
CA ASP A 54 -13.43 24.10 -16.69
C ASP A 54 -12.51 25.13 -17.36
N GLU A 55 -11.23 25.15 -16.97
CA GLU A 55 -10.23 26.06 -17.50
C GLU A 55 -9.05 25.29 -18.11
N VAL A 56 -8.59 25.74 -19.29
CA VAL A 56 -7.33 25.29 -19.89
C VAL A 56 -6.42 26.50 -20.05
N ARG A 57 -5.27 26.46 -19.37
CA ARG A 57 -4.25 27.51 -19.46
C ARG A 57 -2.85 26.93 -19.50
N THR A 58 -1.92 27.71 -20.06
CA THR A 58 -0.50 27.43 -19.85
C THR A 58 -0.12 27.83 -18.43
N ALA A 59 0.68 26.99 -17.78
CA ALA A 59 1.21 27.26 -16.45
C ALA A 59 2.63 26.73 -16.39
N ASP A 60 3.48 27.38 -15.58
CA ASP A 60 4.78 26.80 -15.25
C ASP A 60 4.56 25.56 -14.37
N LEU A 61 5.39 24.53 -14.56
CA LEU A 61 5.40 23.38 -13.67
C LEU A 61 5.72 23.86 -12.24
N PRO A 62 5.05 23.33 -11.21
CA PRO A 62 5.37 23.70 -9.84
C PRO A 62 6.87 23.45 -9.58
N ALA A 63 7.56 24.45 -9.00
CA ALA A 63 9.03 24.44 -8.88
C ALA A 63 9.59 23.17 -8.22
N ASP A 64 8.82 22.54 -7.32
CA ASP A 64 9.24 21.34 -6.63
C ASP A 64 9.14 20.05 -7.49
N PHE A 65 8.43 20.04 -8.63
CA PHE A 65 8.25 18.82 -9.44
C PHE A 65 9.56 18.25 -9.99
N ALA A 66 10.48 19.13 -10.40
CA ALA A 66 11.79 18.74 -10.91
C ALA A 66 12.80 18.46 -9.79
N LYS A 67 12.45 18.76 -8.54
CA LYS A 67 13.35 18.62 -7.40
C LYS A 67 13.61 17.13 -7.14
N PRO A 68 14.88 16.71 -6.99
CA PRO A 68 15.20 15.34 -6.66
C PRO A 68 14.59 14.93 -5.32
N VAL A 69 14.11 13.70 -5.24
CA VAL A 69 13.69 13.09 -3.97
C VAL A 69 14.92 12.87 -3.11
N THR A 70 14.85 13.27 -1.85
CA THR A 70 15.93 12.97 -0.90
C THR A 70 15.87 11.47 -0.59
N PRO A 71 16.93 10.69 -0.87
CA PRO A 71 16.91 9.28 -0.57
C PRO A 71 16.83 9.05 0.95
N PRO A 72 16.20 7.95 1.41
CA PRO A 72 16.24 7.54 2.80
C PRO A 72 17.69 7.45 3.31
N THR A 73 17.87 7.73 4.59
CA THR A 73 19.19 7.62 5.23
C THR A 73 19.78 6.22 5.02
N ALA A 74 21.10 6.15 4.81
CA ALA A 74 21.78 4.88 4.62
C ALA A 74 21.52 3.93 5.80
N CYS A 75 21.50 2.62 5.50
CA CYS A 75 21.32 1.57 6.50
C CYS A 75 22.34 1.71 7.62
N ASP A 76 21.85 1.90 8.86
CA ASP A 76 22.68 1.78 10.06
C ASP A 76 22.57 0.33 10.58
N PRO A 77 23.62 -0.49 10.46
CA PRO A 77 23.57 -1.90 10.87
C PRO A 77 23.33 -2.07 12.37
N LYS A 78 23.54 -1.04 13.19
CA LYS A 78 23.22 -1.05 14.64
C LYS A 78 21.73 -0.84 14.90
N ARG A 79 21.01 -0.23 13.96
CA ARG A 79 19.58 0.10 14.09
C ARG A 79 18.69 -0.72 13.15
N SER A 80 19.26 -1.32 12.12
CA SER A 80 18.53 -2.02 11.07
C SER A 80 19.05 -3.44 10.83
N LEU A 81 18.12 -4.32 10.49
CA LEU A 81 18.32 -5.64 9.92
C LEU A 81 18.12 -5.52 8.41
N ARG A 82 19.08 -6.02 7.65
CA ARG A 82 19.08 -5.94 6.18
C ARG A 82 18.87 -7.32 5.59
N LEU A 83 17.87 -7.44 4.71
CA LEU A 83 17.60 -8.62 3.91
C LEU A 83 17.64 -8.19 2.43
N GLU A 84 18.51 -8.80 1.63
CA GLU A 84 18.76 -8.35 0.25
C GLU A 84 19.15 -9.50 -0.67
N ASP A 85 18.72 -9.41 -1.93
CA ASP A 85 19.18 -10.21 -3.07
C ASP A 85 19.60 -9.29 -4.24
N GLU A 86 19.69 -9.81 -5.46
CA GLU A 86 20.06 -8.99 -6.64
C GLU A 86 19.05 -7.89 -6.96
N HIS A 87 17.75 -8.12 -6.70
CA HIS A 87 16.65 -7.29 -7.19
C HIS A 87 15.95 -6.47 -6.11
N CYS A 88 15.92 -6.97 -4.88
CA CYS A 88 15.13 -6.42 -3.79
C CYS A 88 15.97 -6.24 -2.53
N LEU A 89 15.73 -5.13 -1.84
CA LEU A 89 16.27 -4.85 -0.51
C LEU A 89 15.10 -4.54 0.42
N VAL A 90 15.05 -5.24 1.56
CA VAL A 90 14.14 -4.96 2.66
C VAL A 90 14.97 -4.66 3.91
N GLU A 91 14.69 -3.52 4.56
CA GLU A 91 15.27 -3.18 5.85
C GLU A 91 14.20 -3.12 6.94
N VAL A 92 14.55 -3.63 8.12
CA VAL A 92 13.69 -3.70 9.29
C VAL A 92 14.39 -3.12 10.51
N SER A 93 13.69 -2.34 11.31
CA SER A 93 14.18 -1.82 12.60
C SER A 93 14.54 -2.96 13.57
N ARG A 94 15.75 -2.91 14.14
CA ARG A 94 16.18 -3.81 15.23
C ARG A 94 15.41 -3.59 16.53
N ALA A 95 14.84 -2.40 16.73
CA ALA A 95 14.19 -2.06 17.99
C ALA A 95 12.83 -2.75 18.14
N ASN A 96 12.04 -2.78 17.07
CA ASN A 96 10.63 -3.17 17.10
C ASN A 96 10.19 -3.99 15.89
N GLY A 97 11.07 -4.26 14.93
CA GLY A 97 10.75 -5.04 13.74
C GLY A 97 9.89 -4.31 12.69
N SER A 98 9.72 -2.98 12.78
CA SER A 98 9.08 -2.19 11.72
C SER A 98 9.83 -2.24 10.40
N ILE A 99 9.12 -2.39 9.28
CA ILE A 99 9.67 -2.40 7.92
C ILE A 99 9.95 -0.96 7.50
N THR A 100 11.22 -0.56 7.56
CA THR A 100 11.63 0.84 7.36
C THR A 100 12.02 1.17 5.93
N ARG A 101 12.28 0.14 5.11
CA ARG A 101 12.68 0.34 3.70
C ARG A 101 12.33 -0.88 2.87
N ILE A 102 11.82 -0.62 1.66
CA ILE A 102 11.73 -1.60 0.58
C ILE A 102 12.22 -0.90 -0.67
N ARG A 103 13.22 -1.47 -1.34
CA ARG A 103 13.86 -0.87 -2.51
C ARG A 103 13.89 -1.84 -3.68
N ASP A 104 13.51 -1.31 -4.84
CA ASP A 104 13.76 -1.91 -6.14
C ASP A 104 15.19 -1.57 -6.59
N LYS A 105 16.06 -2.56 -6.65
CA LYS A 105 17.47 -2.36 -7.01
C LYS A 105 17.66 -2.16 -8.51
N GLU A 106 16.77 -2.70 -9.34
CA GLU A 106 16.86 -2.61 -10.79
C GLU A 106 16.65 -1.16 -11.25
N ALA A 107 15.58 -0.52 -10.78
CA ALA A 107 15.28 0.88 -11.11
C ALA A 107 15.85 1.88 -10.10
N GLY A 108 16.39 1.40 -8.97
CA GLY A 108 16.90 2.25 -7.89
C GLY A 108 15.81 3.02 -7.13
N LEU A 109 14.57 2.51 -7.12
CA LEU A 109 13.40 3.18 -6.54
C LEU A 109 13.14 2.73 -5.11
N GLU A 110 12.72 3.67 -4.27
CA GLU A 110 12.31 3.42 -2.88
C GLU A 110 10.79 3.40 -2.81
N LEU A 111 10.22 2.36 -2.21
CA LEU A 111 8.78 2.29 -1.96
C LEU A 111 8.39 3.10 -0.71
N LEU A 112 9.22 3.04 0.33
CA LEU A 112 8.96 3.67 1.63
C LEU A 112 9.91 4.87 1.80
N LEU A 113 9.37 6.08 1.63
CA LEU A 113 10.14 7.33 1.66
C LEU A 113 10.06 8.05 3.01
N GLU A 114 9.07 7.73 3.84
CA GLU A 114 8.92 8.26 5.20
C GLU A 114 9.02 7.16 6.26
N PRO A 115 10.24 6.76 6.67
CA PRO A 115 10.45 5.65 7.60
C PRO A 115 9.92 5.92 9.02
N ARG A 116 9.55 7.16 9.36
CA ARG A 116 8.90 7.47 10.64
C ARG A 116 7.47 6.92 10.74
N LEU A 117 6.86 6.55 9.60
CA LEU A 117 5.55 5.88 9.53
C LEU A 117 5.69 4.35 9.47
N ALA A 118 6.90 3.80 9.60
CA ALA A 118 7.14 2.38 9.43
C ALA A 118 6.42 1.52 10.49
N GLY A 119 5.68 0.51 10.03
CA GLY A 119 5.01 -0.49 10.85
C GLY A 119 5.49 -1.91 10.57
N SER A 120 4.89 -2.88 11.24
CA SER A 120 5.10 -4.31 10.98
C SER A 120 3.74 -5.02 10.88
N PHE A 121 3.05 -5.11 12.01
CA PHE A 121 1.69 -5.62 12.14
C PHE A 121 0.89 -4.79 13.14
N ARG A 122 -0.43 -4.86 13.04
CA ARG A 122 -1.37 -4.41 14.07
C ARG A 122 -2.53 -5.39 14.14
N PHE A 123 -2.99 -5.76 15.33
CA PHE A 123 -4.23 -6.53 15.48
C PHE A 123 -4.99 -6.13 16.73
N ALA A 124 -6.31 -6.29 16.70
CA ALA A 124 -7.16 -6.06 17.86
C ALA A 124 -7.20 -7.31 18.75
N LEU A 125 -7.38 -7.11 20.05
CA LEU A 125 -7.71 -8.14 21.02
C LEU A 125 -9.01 -7.73 21.75
N PRO A 126 -10.19 -7.86 21.11
CA PRO A 126 -11.43 -7.31 21.63
C PRO A 126 -11.73 -7.78 23.05
N LEU A 127 -12.01 -6.84 23.94
CA LEU A 127 -12.36 -7.14 25.33
C LEU A 127 -13.89 -7.19 25.46
N PRO A 128 -14.50 -8.37 25.69
CA PRO A 128 -15.94 -8.50 25.77
C PRO A 128 -16.49 -7.78 27.01
N GLY A 129 -17.50 -6.94 26.79
CA GLY A 129 -18.31 -6.40 27.87
C GLY A 129 -19.39 -7.38 28.33
N LYS A 130 -20.04 -7.11 29.48
CA LYS A 130 -21.29 -7.80 29.82
C LYS A 130 -22.41 -7.40 28.86
N GLU A 131 -22.34 -6.16 28.39
CA GLU A 131 -23.28 -5.53 27.47
C GLU A 131 -22.53 -5.00 26.23
N PRO A 132 -23.16 -4.90 25.05
CA PRO A 132 -22.48 -4.53 23.80
C PRO A 132 -21.73 -3.19 23.85
N TRP A 133 -22.25 -2.19 24.56
CA TRP A 133 -21.60 -0.87 24.68
C TRP A 133 -20.39 -0.85 25.62
N GLN A 134 -20.15 -1.95 26.35
CA GLN A 134 -18.97 -2.13 27.20
C GLN A 134 -17.85 -2.86 26.48
N THR A 135 -18.11 -3.45 25.31
CA THR A 135 -17.10 -4.13 24.52
C THR A 135 -16.09 -3.13 23.96
N ILE A 136 -14.80 -3.42 24.14
CA ILE A 136 -13.71 -2.63 23.60
C ILE A 136 -13.16 -3.38 22.39
N GLU A 137 -13.69 -3.08 21.20
CA GLU A 137 -13.23 -3.67 19.93
C GLU A 137 -11.81 -3.19 19.58
N ALA A 138 -11.48 -1.94 19.91
CA ALA A 138 -10.23 -1.27 19.57
C ALA A 138 -9.11 -1.46 20.62
N ASN A 139 -9.03 -2.63 21.25
CA ASN A 139 -7.89 -2.97 22.12
C ASN A 139 -6.68 -3.42 21.28
N TRP A 140 -5.95 -2.45 20.74
CA TRP A 140 -4.90 -2.68 19.75
C TRP A 140 -3.57 -3.16 20.33
N ILE A 141 -3.01 -4.21 19.73
CA ILE A 141 -1.59 -4.57 19.79
C ILE A 141 -0.91 -4.06 18.52
N ARG A 142 0.13 -3.24 18.68
CA ARG A 142 0.89 -2.64 17.57
C ARG A 142 2.33 -3.11 17.62
N GLY A 143 2.81 -3.76 16.55
CA GLY A 143 4.17 -4.27 16.48
C GLY A 143 5.25 -3.20 16.61
N ALA A 144 4.97 -1.98 16.12
CA ALA A 144 5.86 -0.82 16.25
C ALA A 144 6.10 -0.39 17.72
N ASP A 145 5.15 -0.71 18.61
CA ASP A 145 5.22 -0.38 20.04
C ASP A 145 5.81 -1.53 20.87
N GLN A 146 6.08 -2.68 20.25
CA GLN A 146 6.68 -3.84 20.90
C GLN A 146 8.20 -3.87 20.69
N LYS A 147 8.94 -4.27 21.73
CA LYS A 147 10.36 -4.55 21.60
C LYS A 147 10.56 -5.87 20.86
N LEU A 148 11.35 -5.87 19.78
CA LEU A 148 11.76 -7.09 19.10
C LEU A 148 12.68 -7.90 20.02
N THR A 149 12.34 -9.18 20.27
CA THR A 149 13.07 -10.01 21.24
C THR A 149 14.10 -10.90 20.56
N ALA A 150 13.82 -11.39 19.35
CA ALA A 150 14.76 -12.21 18.59
C ALA A 150 14.60 -12.03 17.08
N HIS A 151 15.67 -12.32 16.34
CA HIS A 151 15.65 -12.40 14.89
C HIS A 151 16.58 -13.50 14.38
N ARG A 152 16.28 -14.02 13.19
CA ARG A 152 17.13 -14.98 12.48
C ARG A 152 17.14 -14.66 11.00
N LEU A 153 18.34 -14.42 10.46
CA LEU A 153 18.59 -14.22 9.04
C LEU A 153 19.24 -15.49 8.46
N ARG A 154 18.61 -16.14 7.48
CA ARG A 154 19.16 -17.31 6.79
C ARG A 154 18.55 -17.47 5.40
N GLY A 155 19.40 -17.61 4.37
CA GLY A 155 18.99 -18.07 3.04
C GLY A 155 17.86 -17.23 2.41
N GLY A 156 18.03 -15.91 2.34
CA GLY A 156 17.00 -15.01 1.78
C GLY A 156 15.77 -14.81 2.68
N LYS A 157 15.79 -15.32 3.92
CA LYS A 157 14.69 -15.19 4.87
C LYS A 157 15.11 -14.52 6.17
N LEU A 158 14.30 -13.57 6.61
CA LEU A 158 14.38 -12.92 7.92
C LEU A 158 13.16 -13.30 8.75
N ALA A 159 13.38 -14.00 9.86
CA ALA A 159 12.36 -14.26 10.87
C ALA A 159 12.55 -13.30 12.05
N LEU A 160 11.45 -12.75 12.55
CA LEU A 160 11.38 -11.77 13.62
C LEU A 160 10.39 -12.28 14.66
N ARG A 161 10.79 -12.27 15.93
CA ARG A 161 9.96 -12.74 17.04
C ARG A 161 9.82 -11.67 18.09
N TRP A 162 8.59 -11.52 18.57
CA TRP A 162 8.22 -10.78 19.76
C TRP A 162 7.68 -11.80 20.74
N GLU A 163 8.47 -12.09 21.77
CA GLU A 163 8.06 -12.98 22.86
C GLU A 163 7.08 -12.24 23.76
N GLY A 164 6.08 -12.97 24.26
CA GLY A 164 5.09 -12.43 25.16
C GLY A 164 5.62 -12.09 26.56
N PRO A 165 4.84 -11.33 27.34
CA PRO A 165 3.56 -10.73 26.93
C PRO A 165 3.75 -9.53 25.99
N LEU A 166 2.78 -9.29 25.09
CA LEU A 166 2.74 -8.08 24.26
C LEU A 166 1.87 -7.03 24.95
N ASN A 167 2.21 -5.75 24.78
CA ASN A 167 1.43 -4.67 25.38
C ASN A 167 0.39 -4.11 24.39
N ASN A 168 -0.81 -3.83 24.89
CA ASN A 168 -1.79 -3.04 24.16
C ASN A 168 -1.40 -1.56 24.08
N TYR A 169 -2.19 -0.77 23.35
CA TYR A 169 -1.96 0.67 23.17
C TYR A 169 -1.99 1.50 24.47
N LEU A 170 -2.52 0.94 25.58
CA LEU A 170 -2.49 1.52 26.92
C LEU A 170 -1.28 1.06 27.75
N GLY A 171 -0.41 0.22 27.19
CA GLY A 171 0.74 -0.35 27.88
C GLY A 171 0.42 -1.54 28.80
N GLN A 172 -0.77 -2.13 28.70
CA GLN A 172 -1.18 -3.28 29.49
C GLN A 172 -0.74 -4.58 28.81
N PRO A 173 -0.15 -5.53 29.54
CA PRO A 173 0.36 -6.77 28.96
C PRO A 173 -0.74 -7.82 28.75
N ASP A 174 -0.69 -8.52 27.62
CA ASP A 174 -1.51 -9.67 27.26
C ASP A 174 -0.61 -10.86 26.87
N ASP A 175 -1.01 -12.10 27.25
CA ASP A 175 -0.25 -13.33 26.97
C ASP A 175 -0.34 -13.76 25.50
N LEU A 176 0.34 -12.98 24.67
CA LEU A 176 0.43 -13.09 23.23
C LEU A 176 1.90 -13.17 22.83
N SER A 177 2.19 -13.85 21.73
CA SER A 177 3.47 -13.74 21.05
C SER A 177 3.25 -13.57 19.55
N ALA A 178 4.19 -12.94 18.85
CA ALA A 178 4.09 -12.75 17.41
C ALA A 178 5.38 -13.19 16.71
N THR A 179 5.22 -13.76 15.52
CA THR A 179 6.32 -14.09 14.61
C THR A 179 6.00 -13.58 13.22
N MET A 180 6.86 -12.71 12.70
CA MET A 180 6.82 -12.23 11.32
C MET A 180 7.98 -12.86 10.55
N ALA A 181 7.73 -13.29 9.31
CA ALA A 181 8.80 -13.67 8.39
C ALA A 181 8.73 -12.87 7.10
N ILE A 182 9.91 -12.49 6.60
CA ILE A 182 10.12 -11.86 5.30
C ILE A 182 11.03 -12.79 4.50
N GLU A 183 10.60 -13.19 3.32
CA GLU A 183 11.35 -14.09 2.44
C GLU A 183 11.48 -13.44 1.07
N LEU A 184 12.71 -13.20 0.63
CA LEU A 184 12.96 -12.72 -0.73
C LEU A 184 12.68 -13.84 -1.73
N ARG A 185 11.97 -13.47 -2.79
CA ARG A 185 11.62 -14.33 -3.92
C ARG A 185 11.82 -13.54 -5.20
N GLU A 186 11.86 -14.22 -6.34
CA GLU A 186 12.17 -13.60 -7.64
C GLU A 186 11.45 -12.25 -7.85
N GLY A 187 12.23 -11.15 -7.78
CA GLY A 187 11.76 -9.78 -7.99
C GLY A 187 10.98 -9.15 -6.84
N GLY A 188 11.00 -9.72 -5.62
CA GLY A 188 10.13 -9.25 -4.54
C GLY A 188 10.33 -9.90 -3.17
N ALA A 189 9.29 -9.84 -2.34
CA ALA A 189 9.28 -10.36 -0.98
C ALA A 189 7.92 -10.96 -0.60
N LEU A 190 7.93 -12.04 0.17
CA LEU A 190 6.77 -12.63 0.84
C LEU A 190 6.81 -12.32 2.34
N PHE A 191 5.69 -11.86 2.87
CA PHE A 191 5.46 -11.53 4.27
C PHE A 191 4.46 -12.51 4.87
N THR A 192 4.78 -13.07 6.03
CA THR A 192 3.84 -13.88 6.84
C THR A 192 3.85 -13.44 8.30
N LEU A 193 2.69 -13.59 8.96
CA LEU A 193 2.50 -13.31 10.37
C LEU A 193 1.81 -14.49 11.05
N ALA A 194 2.33 -14.90 12.19
CA ALA A 194 1.70 -15.82 13.12
C ALA A 194 1.58 -15.13 14.49
N VAL A 195 0.44 -15.27 15.13
CA VAL A 195 0.17 -14.83 16.50
C VAL A 195 -0.12 -16.07 17.34
N GLU A 196 0.67 -16.29 18.38
CA GLU A 196 0.34 -17.28 19.40
C GLU A 196 -0.52 -16.57 20.45
N ASN A 197 -1.76 -17.03 20.61
CA ASN A 197 -2.72 -16.42 21.51
C ASN A 197 -3.02 -17.36 22.67
N ALA A 198 -2.45 -17.09 23.85
CA ALA A 198 -2.72 -17.81 25.09
C ALA A 198 -3.74 -17.08 25.98
N THR A 199 -4.39 -16.04 25.46
CA THR A 199 -5.43 -15.29 26.18
C THR A 199 -6.81 -15.94 26.00
N GLU A 200 -7.76 -15.52 26.83
CA GLU A 200 -9.19 -15.86 26.68
C GLU A 200 -9.91 -15.04 25.60
N TYR A 201 -9.23 -14.07 24.99
CA TYR A 201 -9.81 -13.16 24.00
C TYR A 201 -9.50 -13.61 22.57
N ALA A 202 -10.42 -13.32 21.66
CA ALA A 202 -10.21 -13.57 20.23
C ALA A 202 -9.20 -12.57 19.65
N VAL A 203 -8.44 -12.99 18.64
CA VAL A 203 -7.74 -12.03 17.77
C VAL A 203 -8.80 -11.41 16.87
N GLY A 204 -8.95 -10.09 16.92
CA GLY A 204 -9.88 -9.35 16.08
C GLY A 204 -9.27 -8.96 14.74
N GLU A 205 -9.68 -7.79 14.26
CA GLU A 205 -9.19 -7.22 13.02
C GLU A 205 -7.66 -7.15 12.98
N THR A 206 -7.04 -7.66 11.91
CA THR A 206 -5.58 -7.73 11.76
C THR A 206 -5.11 -7.02 10.49
N TYR A 207 -4.19 -6.08 10.66
CA TYR A 207 -3.54 -5.28 9.61
C TYR A 207 -2.15 -5.84 9.36
N PHE A 208 -1.92 -6.40 8.18
CA PHE A 208 -0.64 -7.01 7.83
C PHE A 208 -0.37 -7.11 6.31
N PRO A 209 0.88 -6.88 5.87
CA PRO A 209 1.92 -6.11 6.56
C PRO A 209 1.50 -4.64 6.65
N VAL A 210 1.97 -3.94 7.67
CA VAL A 210 1.80 -2.48 7.78
C VAL A 210 2.98 -1.80 7.09
N LEU A 211 2.76 -1.30 5.88
CA LEU A 211 3.75 -0.61 5.07
C LEU A 211 3.46 0.89 5.08
N GLY A 212 4.14 1.66 5.92
CA GLY A 212 3.94 3.09 6.06
C GLY A 212 4.98 3.93 5.33
N GLY A 213 4.55 5.11 4.87
CA GLY A 213 5.44 6.10 4.27
C GLY A 213 5.56 6.03 2.75
N LEU A 214 4.56 5.46 2.06
CA LEU A 214 4.48 5.49 0.61
C LEU A 214 4.18 6.93 0.15
N GLN A 215 4.93 7.44 -0.83
CA GLN A 215 4.68 8.75 -1.43
C GLN A 215 4.61 8.71 -2.97
N GLY A 216 4.67 7.52 -3.56
CA GLY A 216 4.78 7.29 -5.00
C GLY A 216 6.13 6.65 -5.36
N LEU A 217 6.35 6.45 -6.66
CA LEU A 217 7.54 5.87 -7.25
C LEU A 217 8.21 6.90 -8.16
N GLY A 218 9.49 7.18 -7.94
CA GLY A 218 10.23 8.12 -8.78
C GLY A 218 11.46 8.72 -8.12
N ALA A 219 12.27 9.38 -8.95
CA ALA A 219 13.46 10.12 -8.54
C ALA A 219 13.20 11.61 -8.31
N THR A 220 12.05 12.14 -8.75
CA THR A 220 11.63 13.53 -8.52
C THR A 220 10.24 13.60 -7.89
N HIS A 221 9.92 14.70 -7.20
CA HIS A 221 8.60 14.87 -6.59
C HIS A 221 7.46 14.84 -7.63
N GLY A 222 7.70 15.29 -8.86
CA GLY A 222 6.73 15.18 -9.95
C GLY A 222 6.41 13.73 -10.31
N GLN A 223 7.43 12.86 -10.37
CA GLN A 223 7.25 11.43 -10.63
C GLN A 223 6.50 10.73 -9.49
N LEU A 224 6.84 11.06 -8.23
CA LEU A 224 6.11 10.57 -7.07
C LEU A 224 4.61 10.88 -7.17
N LYS A 225 4.25 12.15 -7.44
CA LYS A 225 2.86 12.59 -7.59
C LYS A 225 2.15 11.99 -8.80
N ALA A 226 2.89 11.73 -9.89
CA ALA A 226 2.37 11.10 -11.10
C ALA A 226 2.20 9.59 -10.97
N THR A 227 2.63 8.98 -9.87
CA THR A 227 2.46 7.55 -9.65
C THR A 227 0.98 7.21 -9.50
N GLU A 228 0.56 6.22 -10.27
CA GLU A 228 -0.82 5.77 -10.32
C GLU A 228 -1.01 4.54 -9.46
N ARG A 229 -2.01 4.57 -8.59
CA ARG A 229 -2.48 3.37 -7.93
C ARG A 229 -3.41 2.62 -8.86
N VAL A 230 -3.02 1.40 -9.22
CA VAL A 230 -3.77 0.46 -10.05
C VAL A 230 -4.39 -0.62 -9.17
N ARG A 231 -5.67 -0.95 -9.40
CA ARG A 231 -6.36 -2.05 -8.70
C ARG A 231 -7.33 -2.75 -9.65
N PRO A 232 -7.68 -4.02 -9.40
CA PRO A 232 -8.66 -4.74 -10.20
C PRO A 232 -10.06 -4.18 -9.94
N LEU A 233 -10.89 -4.18 -10.98
CA LEU A 233 -12.29 -3.81 -10.93
C LEU A 233 -13.14 -5.07 -11.12
N ALA A 234 -14.24 -5.18 -10.36
CA ALA A 234 -15.18 -6.28 -10.54
C ALA A 234 -15.75 -6.27 -11.97
N PRO A 235 -15.85 -7.42 -12.66
CA PRO A 235 -16.52 -7.48 -13.95
C PRO A 235 -17.92 -6.91 -13.81
N GLN A 236 -18.24 -5.92 -14.63
CA GLN A 236 -19.60 -5.41 -14.70
C GLN A 236 -20.32 -6.07 -15.88
N PRO A 237 -21.63 -6.36 -15.76
CA PRO A 237 -22.37 -6.91 -16.89
C PRO A 237 -22.50 -5.83 -17.98
N SER A 238 -21.77 -5.98 -19.08
CA SER A 238 -21.91 -5.10 -20.25
C SER A 238 -23.20 -5.39 -21.05
N THR A 239 -23.66 -6.65 -21.05
CA THR A 239 -24.96 -7.12 -21.57
C THR A 239 -25.33 -8.48 -20.94
N PRO A 240 -26.62 -8.90 -20.93
CA PRO A 240 -27.00 -10.22 -20.46
C PRO A 240 -26.24 -11.32 -21.21
N GLY A 241 -25.45 -12.13 -20.49
CA GLY A 241 -24.71 -13.27 -21.05
C GLY A 241 -23.29 -12.97 -21.56
N THR A 242 -22.79 -11.73 -21.45
CA THR A 242 -21.37 -11.42 -21.70
C THR A 242 -20.67 -10.97 -20.42
N VAL A 243 -19.48 -11.51 -20.17
CA VAL A 243 -18.59 -11.07 -19.09
C VAL A 243 -17.52 -10.21 -19.75
N SER A 244 -17.43 -8.94 -19.35
CA SER A 244 -16.35 -8.05 -19.82
C SER A 244 -14.98 -8.65 -19.47
N PRO A 245 -13.95 -8.40 -20.30
CA PRO A 245 -12.58 -8.78 -19.96
C PRO A 245 -12.18 -8.17 -18.61
N PRO A 246 -11.16 -8.73 -17.94
CA PRO A 246 -10.69 -8.15 -16.70
C PRO A 246 -10.32 -6.67 -16.88
N SER A 247 -10.87 -5.82 -16.02
CA SER A 247 -10.61 -4.39 -16.04
C SER A 247 -9.94 -3.95 -14.74
N PHE A 248 -9.26 -2.81 -14.82
CA PHE A 248 -8.57 -2.19 -13.71
C PHE A 248 -8.89 -0.69 -13.70
N THR A 249 -8.74 -0.09 -12.53
CA THR A 249 -8.85 1.35 -12.35
C THR A 249 -7.54 1.91 -11.84
N ALA A 250 -7.15 3.06 -12.38
CA ALA A 250 -5.95 3.80 -12.02
C ALA A 250 -6.34 5.14 -11.38
N ALA A 251 -5.59 5.59 -10.38
CA ALA A 251 -5.79 6.91 -9.77
C ALA A 251 -4.46 7.46 -9.23
N ALA A 252 -4.18 8.75 -9.47
CA ALA A 252 -2.99 9.45 -8.99
C ALA A 252 -3.10 9.83 -7.49
N ILE A 253 -3.21 8.83 -6.61
CA ILE A 253 -3.52 9.03 -5.18
C ILE A 253 -2.43 9.81 -4.43
N PHE A 254 -1.20 9.84 -4.96
CA PHE A 254 -0.07 10.58 -4.39
C PHE A 254 -0.06 12.06 -4.75
N LYS A 255 -0.95 12.47 -5.65
CA LYS A 255 -1.30 13.88 -5.90
C LYS A 255 -2.62 14.22 -5.22
N VAL A 256 -3.66 13.44 -5.50
CA VAL A 256 -5.00 13.67 -4.97
C VAL A 256 -5.51 12.41 -4.30
N PHE A 257 -5.52 12.43 -2.98
CA PHE A 257 -6.12 11.37 -2.16
C PHE A 257 -7.63 11.64 -2.02
N ASN A 258 -8.42 11.06 -2.91
CA ASN A 258 -9.89 11.21 -2.98
C ASN A 258 -10.60 9.90 -2.62
N ASN A 259 -11.92 9.83 -2.79
CA ASN A 259 -12.75 8.63 -2.57
C ASN A 259 -12.48 7.95 -1.22
N MET A 260 -12.31 8.80 -0.21
CA MET A 260 -11.86 8.42 1.12
C MET A 260 -13.00 8.52 2.13
N SER A 261 -12.98 7.65 3.11
CA SER A 261 -13.70 7.81 4.37
C SER A 261 -12.90 8.74 5.28
N PRO A 262 -13.53 9.74 5.95
CA PRO A 262 -12.85 10.54 6.96
C PRO A 262 -12.65 9.78 8.29
N PHE A 263 -13.11 8.52 8.38
CA PHE A 263 -13.15 7.74 9.62
C PHE A 263 -12.01 6.71 9.75
N GLY A 264 -10.87 6.92 9.08
CA GLY A 264 -9.69 6.09 9.36
C GLY A 264 -9.15 6.34 10.78
N ASP A 265 -8.23 5.47 11.23
CA ASP A 265 -7.64 5.51 12.58
C ASP A 265 -6.93 6.85 12.85
N GLN A 266 -6.08 7.28 11.92
CA GLN A 266 -5.21 8.46 12.05
C GLN A 266 -5.53 9.54 11.02
N GLY A 267 -6.16 9.17 9.90
CA GLY A 267 -6.44 10.09 8.80
C GLY A 267 -7.53 9.55 7.86
N PRO A 268 -7.76 10.24 6.72
CA PRO A 268 -8.68 9.72 5.72
C PRO A 268 -8.12 8.44 5.11
N GLU A 269 -9.01 7.48 4.87
CA GLU A 269 -8.66 6.18 4.32
C GLU A 269 -9.47 5.84 3.08
N GLN A 270 -8.83 5.16 2.13
CA GLN A 270 -9.51 4.39 1.11
C GLN A 270 -9.48 2.92 1.54
N PHE A 271 -10.62 2.25 1.44
CA PHE A 271 -10.71 0.81 1.71
C PHE A 271 -11.46 0.10 0.59
N TYR A 272 -10.99 -1.11 0.26
CA TYR A 272 -11.55 -1.91 -0.82
C TYR A 272 -11.77 -3.34 -0.35
N ALA A 273 -13.04 -3.71 -0.19
CA ALA A 273 -13.46 -5.01 0.30
C ALA A 273 -13.34 -6.09 -0.79
N TYR A 274 -12.68 -7.20 -0.46
CA TYR A 274 -12.63 -8.42 -1.26
C TYR A 274 -13.66 -9.44 -0.73
N PRO A 275 -14.39 -10.14 -1.61
CA PRO A 275 -14.34 -10.05 -3.08
C PRO A 275 -15.28 -8.99 -3.69
N GLU A 276 -16.06 -8.26 -2.87
CA GLU A 276 -17.18 -7.43 -3.34
C GLU A 276 -16.79 -6.30 -4.29
N LYS A 277 -16.13 -5.26 -3.78
CA LYS A 277 -15.72 -4.07 -4.57
C LYS A 277 -14.39 -4.29 -5.28
N GLN A 278 -13.69 -5.34 -4.89
CA GLN A 278 -12.35 -5.67 -5.32
C GLN A 278 -12.26 -7.18 -5.53
N PRO A 279 -12.32 -7.67 -6.78
CA PRO A 279 -12.45 -9.09 -7.09
C PRO A 279 -11.16 -9.89 -6.82
N GLN A 280 -10.03 -9.20 -6.62
CA GLN A 280 -8.75 -9.82 -6.28
C GLN A 280 -8.03 -8.94 -5.24
N PRO A 281 -7.45 -9.52 -4.18
CA PRO A 281 -6.84 -8.76 -3.08
C PRO A 281 -5.42 -8.31 -3.45
N TRP A 282 -5.28 -7.47 -4.47
CA TRP A 282 -4.03 -6.81 -4.82
C TRP A 282 -4.20 -5.35 -5.20
N VAL A 283 -3.18 -4.55 -4.94
CA VAL A 283 -3.04 -3.17 -5.39
C VAL A 283 -1.64 -3.00 -5.94
N GLY A 284 -1.49 -2.17 -6.96
CA GLY A 284 -0.18 -1.80 -7.46
C GLY A 284 0.00 -0.31 -7.58
N PHE A 285 1.25 0.11 -7.68
CA PHE A 285 1.63 1.49 -7.97
C PHE A 285 2.51 1.49 -9.21
N HIS A 286 2.12 2.25 -10.22
CA HIS A 286 2.79 2.35 -11.51
C HIS A 286 3.35 3.74 -11.73
N ALA A 287 4.62 3.83 -12.09
CA ALA A 287 5.24 5.05 -12.60
C ALA A 287 5.57 4.85 -14.08
N SER A 288 4.88 5.57 -14.96
CA SER A 288 5.09 5.53 -16.43
C SER A 288 6.50 5.94 -16.86
N LYS A 289 7.21 6.70 -16.01
CA LYS A 289 8.61 7.08 -16.15
C LYS A 289 9.29 6.80 -14.81
N PRO A 290 9.96 5.65 -14.62
CA PRO A 290 10.72 4.89 -15.63
C PRO A 290 10.01 3.65 -16.25
N ASP A 291 8.68 3.58 -16.26
CA ASP A 291 7.92 2.37 -16.61
C ASP A 291 8.23 1.23 -15.63
N ARG A 292 8.00 1.53 -14.35
CA ARG A 292 8.24 0.60 -13.26
C ARG A 292 7.06 0.59 -12.31
N SER A 293 6.78 -0.60 -11.81
CA SER A 293 5.63 -0.88 -10.98
C SER A 293 6.02 -1.71 -9.78
N VAL A 294 5.22 -1.56 -8.73
CA VAL A 294 5.18 -2.50 -7.63
C VAL A 294 3.77 -3.05 -7.50
N LEU A 295 3.66 -4.37 -7.48
CA LEU A 295 2.44 -5.11 -7.18
C LEU A 295 2.50 -5.59 -5.74
N ILE A 296 1.44 -5.39 -4.97
CA ILE A 296 1.31 -5.87 -3.60
C ILE A 296 0.00 -6.66 -3.51
N GLY A 297 0.06 -7.92 -3.12
CA GLY A 297 -1.12 -8.80 -3.10
C GLY A 297 -1.16 -9.73 -1.89
N ALA A 298 -2.36 -10.12 -1.48
CA ALA A 298 -2.57 -11.17 -0.48
C ALA A 298 -2.90 -12.51 -1.14
N ARG A 299 -2.53 -13.62 -0.48
CA ARG A 299 -2.82 -14.99 -0.93
C ARG A 299 -3.66 -15.76 0.09
N ALA A 300 -4.22 -16.88 -0.38
CA ALA A 300 -5.16 -17.74 0.34
C ALA A 300 -6.38 -16.98 0.93
N PRO A 301 -7.13 -16.21 0.11
CA PRO A 301 -8.21 -15.39 0.63
C PRO A 301 -9.54 -16.15 0.79
N ALA A 302 -9.63 -17.41 0.37
CA ALA A 302 -10.91 -18.11 0.12
C ALA A 302 -11.84 -18.23 1.35
N ASP A 303 -11.31 -18.10 2.57
CA ASP A 303 -12.09 -18.13 3.83
C ASP A 303 -11.97 -16.83 4.65
N ARG A 304 -11.52 -15.73 4.05
CA ARG A 304 -11.18 -14.48 4.73
C ARG A 304 -12.00 -13.29 4.23
N SER A 305 -12.36 -12.40 5.15
CA SER A 305 -12.93 -11.09 4.86
C SER A 305 -11.81 -10.07 4.81
N LEU A 306 -11.22 -9.87 3.62
CA LEU A 306 -10.07 -9.00 3.44
C LEU A 306 -10.46 -7.62 2.91
N PHE A 307 -9.79 -6.60 3.42
CA PHE A 307 -9.82 -5.25 2.87
C PHE A 307 -8.40 -4.85 2.46
N ILE A 308 -8.26 -4.17 1.33
CA ILE A 308 -7.07 -3.36 1.09
C ILE A 308 -7.33 -2.00 1.69
N ARG A 309 -6.46 -1.58 2.60
CA ARG A 309 -6.51 -0.26 3.22
C ARG A 309 -5.34 0.59 2.78
N LEU A 310 -5.65 1.83 2.41
CA LEU A 310 -4.70 2.91 2.19
C LEU A 310 -5.12 4.08 3.08
N GLU A 311 -4.24 4.53 3.96
CA GLU A 311 -4.52 5.68 4.84
C GLU A 311 -3.49 6.77 4.60
N LEU A 312 -3.94 8.01 4.38
CA LEU A 312 -3.03 9.17 4.28
C LEU A 312 -2.80 9.76 5.67
N VAL A 313 -1.56 9.67 6.16
CA VAL A 313 -1.14 10.18 7.46
C VAL A 313 -0.39 11.52 7.27
N PRO A 314 -0.65 12.57 8.09
CA PRO A 314 -1.66 12.63 9.13
C PRO A 314 -3.07 12.93 8.59
N ALA A 315 -3.18 13.66 7.48
CA ALA A 315 -4.44 13.93 6.80
C ALA A 315 -4.17 14.50 5.40
N SER A 316 -5.22 14.65 4.59
CA SER A 316 -5.17 15.55 3.43
C SER A 316 -5.32 17.01 3.87
N SER A 317 -4.98 17.94 2.99
CA SER A 317 -5.17 19.38 3.19
C SER A 317 -6.65 19.83 3.16
N GLY A 318 -7.60 18.92 2.92
CA GLY A 318 -9.03 19.21 2.85
C GLY A 318 -9.51 19.99 1.62
N THR A 319 -8.61 20.60 0.84
CA THR A 319 -8.93 21.33 -0.39
C THR A 319 -7.96 20.93 -1.50
N THR A 320 -8.48 20.58 -2.67
CA THR A 320 -7.64 20.25 -3.83
C THR A 320 -7.02 21.50 -4.42
N ARG A 321 -5.69 21.52 -4.57
CA ARG A 321 -4.90 22.61 -5.16
C ARG A 321 -4.28 22.13 -6.48
N ASP A 322 -3.63 23.05 -7.19
CA ASP A 322 -2.88 22.76 -8.43
C ASP A 322 -1.91 21.57 -8.26
N ASP A 323 -1.19 21.55 -7.13
CA ASP A 323 -0.21 20.53 -6.80
C ASP A 323 -0.78 19.33 -6.03
N GLY A 324 -2.11 19.24 -5.90
CA GLY A 324 -2.81 18.15 -5.22
C GLY A 324 -3.46 18.54 -3.90
N ASN A 325 -3.94 17.55 -3.14
CA ASN A 325 -4.53 17.74 -1.81
C ASN A 325 -3.65 17.18 -0.67
N TRP A 326 -2.44 16.72 -0.97
CA TRP A 326 -1.48 16.30 0.05
C TRP A 326 -0.94 17.50 0.84
N PRO A 327 -0.64 17.36 2.14
CA PRO A 327 0.00 18.40 2.92
C PRO A 327 1.36 18.79 2.35
N ARG A 328 1.65 20.09 2.32
CA ARG A 328 2.96 20.63 1.98
C ARG A 328 3.90 20.56 3.19
N PRO A 329 5.22 20.49 2.99
CA PRO A 329 6.19 20.49 4.10
C PRO A 329 6.00 21.64 5.10
N SER A 330 5.64 22.83 4.62
CA SER A 330 5.35 24.01 5.46
C SER A 330 4.11 23.85 6.35
N GLU A 331 3.16 23.00 5.96
CA GLU A 331 1.91 22.73 6.69
C GLU A 331 2.11 21.67 7.78
N LEU A 332 3.06 20.76 7.57
CA LEU A 332 3.31 19.62 8.44
C LEU A 332 4.05 19.98 9.74
N LYS A 333 4.73 21.13 9.81
CA LYS A 333 5.57 21.52 10.97
C LYS A 333 6.50 20.38 11.44
N GLY A 334 7.01 19.60 10.50
CA GLY A 334 7.90 18.45 10.76
C GLY A 334 7.20 17.11 11.01
N GLN A 335 5.86 17.04 11.04
CA GLN A 335 5.14 15.76 11.09
C GLN A 335 5.46 14.90 9.85
N PRO A 336 5.54 13.57 10.00
CA PRO A 336 5.72 12.67 8.87
C PRO A 336 4.49 12.66 7.97
N VAL A 337 4.69 12.44 6.66
CA VAL A 337 3.60 12.32 5.68
C VAL A 337 3.81 11.13 4.76
N GLY A 338 2.72 10.44 4.45
CA GLY A 338 2.74 9.30 3.54
C GLY A 338 1.46 8.49 3.63
N VAL A 339 1.32 7.58 2.67
CA VAL A 339 0.28 6.54 2.70
C VAL A 339 0.79 5.35 3.50
N GLU A 340 -0.05 4.85 4.40
CA GLU A 340 0.07 3.53 5.00
C GLU A 340 -0.78 2.53 4.22
N LEU A 341 -0.20 1.38 3.87
CA LEU A 341 -0.86 0.28 3.20
C LEU A 341 -0.88 -0.95 4.11
N SER A 342 -2.03 -1.64 4.16
CA SER A 342 -2.15 -2.95 4.77
C SER A 342 -3.28 -3.77 4.16
N PHE A 343 -3.17 -5.10 4.22
CA PHE A 343 -4.34 -5.96 4.11
C PHE A 343 -4.95 -6.15 5.49
N VAL A 344 -6.26 -5.96 5.57
CA VAL A 344 -7.00 -6.03 6.82
C VAL A 344 -7.86 -7.28 6.79
N ASP A 345 -7.59 -8.22 7.69
CA ASP A 345 -8.41 -9.40 7.91
C ASP A 345 -9.39 -9.11 9.05
N ALA A 346 -10.64 -8.83 8.70
CA ALA A 346 -11.68 -8.50 9.67
C ALA A 346 -12.28 -9.72 10.37
N LYS A 347 -12.00 -10.94 9.88
CA LYS A 347 -12.52 -12.17 10.51
C LYS A 347 -11.77 -12.51 11.78
N GLY A 348 -10.47 -12.20 11.83
CA GLY A 348 -9.61 -12.49 12.97
C GLY A 348 -9.43 -13.99 13.24
N GLY A 349 -9.12 -14.33 14.50
CA GLY A 349 -8.85 -15.67 14.98
C GLY A 349 -9.55 -15.99 16.31
N PRO A 350 -9.90 -17.25 16.56
CA PRO A 350 -10.59 -17.65 17.79
C PRO A 350 -9.73 -17.44 19.05
N ALA A 351 -10.41 -17.28 20.19
CA ALA A 351 -9.77 -17.20 21.50
C ALA A 351 -8.92 -18.43 21.84
N GLY A 352 -7.80 -18.23 22.52
CA GLY A 352 -6.89 -19.29 22.98
C GLY A 352 -6.27 -20.15 21.88
N LYS A 353 -6.29 -19.70 20.62
CA LYS A 353 -5.78 -20.46 19.47
C LYS A 353 -4.82 -19.61 18.63
N PRO A 354 -3.82 -20.24 18.00
CA PRO A 354 -2.94 -19.51 17.10
C PRO A 354 -3.71 -18.92 15.91
N TYR A 355 -3.29 -17.75 15.48
CA TYR A 355 -3.81 -17.05 14.32
C TYR A 355 -2.71 -16.84 13.29
N HIS A 356 -3.06 -16.96 12.01
CA HIS A 356 -2.17 -16.65 10.89
C HIS A 356 -2.83 -15.63 9.98
N ALA A 357 -2.16 -14.50 9.73
CA ALA A 357 -2.64 -13.52 8.77
C ALA A 357 -2.57 -14.07 7.34
N ALA A 358 -3.32 -13.47 6.42
CA ALA A 358 -3.16 -13.75 4.99
C ALA A 358 -1.71 -13.45 4.58
N PRO A 359 -0.98 -14.39 3.95
CA PRO A 359 0.33 -14.09 3.41
C PRO A 359 0.23 -12.97 2.39
N ALA A 360 1.06 -11.94 2.52
CA ALA A 360 1.14 -10.87 1.54
C ALA A 360 2.46 -10.98 0.78
N PHE A 361 2.46 -10.58 -0.47
CA PHE A 361 3.66 -10.46 -1.26
C PHE A 361 3.76 -9.09 -1.90
N LEU A 362 4.98 -8.71 -2.22
CA LEU A 362 5.32 -7.56 -3.05
C LEU A 362 6.20 -8.06 -4.19
N ARG A 363 6.00 -7.53 -5.40
CA ARG A 363 6.83 -7.78 -6.58
C ARG A 363 7.06 -6.49 -7.34
N PHE A 364 8.30 -6.22 -7.73
CA PHE A 364 8.63 -5.18 -8.69
C PHE A 364 8.55 -5.75 -10.11
N LEU A 365 7.98 -4.98 -11.04
CA LEU A 365 7.79 -5.39 -12.43
C LEU A 365 7.79 -4.18 -13.36
N LYS A 366 7.98 -4.42 -14.65
CA LYS A 366 7.76 -3.45 -15.73
C LYS A 366 6.30 -3.53 -16.21
N GLY A 367 5.74 -2.42 -16.69
CA GLY A 367 4.37 -2.37 -17.20
C GLY A 367 3.32 -2.01 -16.13
N GLY A 368 2.07 -1.92 -16.55
CA GLY A 368 0.96 -1.38 -15.76
C GLY A 368 -0.03 -2.45 -15.32
N GLY A 369 -1.32 -2.13 -15.36
CA GLY A 369 -2.41 -3.01 -14.91
C GLY A 369 -2.42 -4.42 -15.51
N PRO A 370 -2.25 -4.59 -16.84
CA PRO A 370 -2.23 -5.92 -17.45
C PRO A 370 -1.10 -6.81 -16.91
N GLU A 371 0.11 -6.27 -16.80
CA GLU A 371 1.26 -7.00 -16.26
C GLU A 371 1.08 -7.31 -14.78
N MET A 372 0.59 -6.37 -13.98
CA MET A 372 0.27 -6.60 -12.57
C MET A 372 -0.75 -7.71 -12.38
N GLN A 373 -1.80 -7.76 -13.21
CA GLN A 373 -2.80 -8.80 -13.13
C GLN A 373 -2.23 -10.17 -13.51
N ASN A 374 -1.44 -10.24 -14.57
CA ASN A 374 -0.77 -11.47 -14.97
C ASN A 374 0.17 -11.98 -13.87
N GLU A 375 0.97 -11.08 -13.29
CA GLU A 375 1.84 -11.40 -12.15
C GLU A 375 1.05 -11.87 -10.92
N TYR A 376 -0.07 -11.22 -10.62
CA TYR A 376 -0.96 -11.68 -9.57
C TYR A 376 -1.60 -13.04 -9.91
N ALA A 377 -1.79 -13.43 -11.16
CA ALA A 377 -2.31 -14.75 -11.49
C ALA A 377 -1.25 -15.85 -11.31
N THR A 378 0.02 -15.55 -11.63
CA THR A 378 1.10 -16.55 -11.72
C THR A 378 1.92 -16.72 -10.44
N TRP A 379 1.93 -15.72 -9.54
CA TRP A 379 2.77 -15.81 -8.34
C TRP A 379 2.31 -16.93 -7.39
N ALA A 380 3.05 -18.03 -7.32
CA ALA A 380 2.65 -19.19 -6.54
C ALA A 380 2.74 -18.90 -5.03
N PRO A 381 1.66 -19.09 -4.24
CA PRO A 381 1.81 -19.15 -2.79
C PRO A 381 2.73 -20.31 -2.47
N GLY A 382 3.91 -20.02 -1.93
CA GLY A 382 4.81 -21.11 -1.51
C GLY A 382 4.11 -21.98 -0.47
N SER A 383 4.48 -23.26 -0.43
CA SER A 383 4.03 -24.30 0.51
C SER A 383 4.44 -24.02 1.98
N GLY A 384 4.22 -22.80 2.47
CA GLY A 384 4.71 -22.30 3.75
C GLY A 384 3.87 -22.70 4.97
N THR A 385 2.72 -23.35 4.80
CA THR A 385 1.84 -23.75 5.91
C THR A 385 2.19 -25.08 6.56
N GLN A 386 3.12 -25.88 6.02
CA GLN A 386 3.47 -27.19 6.62
C GLN A 386 4.70 -27.17 7.55
N GLY A 387 5.45 -26.06 7.68
CA GLY A 387 6.76 -26.08 8.34
C GLY A 387 6.83 -25.58 9.80
N LEU A 388 5.75 -25.02 10.36
CA LEU A 388 5.79 -24.36 11.68
C LEU A 388 5.12 -25.16 12.82
N ALA A 389 4.48 -26.30 12.53
CA ALA A 389 3.79 -27.11 13.53
C ALA A 389 4.66 -28.24 14.16
N GLU A 390 5.84 -28.55 13.61
CA GLU A 390 6.66 -29.66 14.09
C GLU A 390 8.00 -29.16 14.66
N ARG A 391 7.98 -28.73 15.92
CA ARG A 391 9.10 -28.84 16.87
C ARG A 391 8.64 -28.45 18.28
N ARG A 392 7.76 -29.28 18.85
CA ARG A 392 7.72 -29.53 20.28
C ARG A 392 7.60 -31.03 20.49
N GLN A 393 8.69 -31.65 20.90
CA GLN A 393 8.71 -32.83 21.78
C GLN A 393 10.11 -32.93 22.40
N PRO A 394 10.21 -33.51 23.62
CA PRO A 394 10.83 -32.90 24.79
C PRO A 394 12.36 -32.80 24.79
#